data_AF-A0A520VTR7-F1
#
_entry.id   AF-A0A520VTR7-F1
#
_cell.length_a   1.000
_cell.length_b   1.000
_cell.length_c   1.000
_cell.angle_alpha   90.00
_cell.angle_beta   90.00
_cell.angle_gamma   90.00
#
_symmetry.space_group_name_H-M   'P 1'
#
loop_
_entity.id
_entity.type
_entity.pdbx_description
1 polymer ?
#
loop_
_entity_poly.entity_id
_entity_poly.type
_entity_poly.pdbx_seq_one_letter_code
_entity_poly.pdbx_strand_id
1 'polypeptide(L)'
;MNLKNLLLISATVLVVAVTFEIFLFLSGSKILTEELEVLPGEYIEADNFARIFGNQIEINDPVLLCEYFNGRKLVYRKYRHSPLNEGGKDACPSFLRPRH
;
A
#
# COMPACT_ATOMS: atom_id res chain seq x y z
N MET A 1 27.19 -14.87 -18.34
CA MET A 1 27.49 -13.73 -17.42
C MET A 1 28.73 -14.09 -16.62
N ASN A 2 29.73 -13.21 -16.52
CA ASN A 2 30.99 -13.53 -15.85
C ASN A 2 30.79 -13.58 -14.31
N LEU A 3 31.49 -14.46 -13.59
CA LEU A 3 31.32 -14.66 -12.14
C LEU A 3 31.48 -13.35 -11.34
N LYS A 4 32.43 -12.51 -11.76
CA LYS A 4 32.64 -11.18 -11.18
C LYS A 4 31.41 -10.28 -11.32
N ASN A 5 30.74 -10.30 -12.48
CA ASN A 5 29.54 -9.49 -12.71
C ASN A 5 28.36 -10.02 -11.89
N LEU A 6 28.24 -11.35 -11.75
CA LEU A 6 27.20 -11.96 -10.91
C LEU A 6 27.37 -11.58 -9.43
N LEU A 7 28.60 -11.66 -8.91
CA LEU A 7 28.90 -11.26 -7.53
C LEU A 7 28.66 -9.77 -7.29
N LEU A 8 29.02 -8.93 -8.27
CA LEU A 8 28.79 -7.49 -8.17
C LEU A 8 27.30 -7.18 -8.15
N ILE A 9 26.51 -7.77 -9.05
CA ILE A 9 25.05 -7.60 -9.08
C ILE A 9 24.42 -8.08 -7.76
N SER A 10 24.80 -9.26 -7.26
CA SER A 10 24.21 -9.78 -6.03
C SER A 10 24.55 -8.91 -4.81
N ALA A 11 25.79 -8.42 -4.72
CA ALA A 11 26.19 -7.49 -3.66
C ALA A 11 25.39 -6.19 -3.73
N THR A 12 25.18 -5.62 -4.92
CA THR A 12 24.38 -4.39 -5.09
C THR A 12 22.93 -4.60 -4.67
N VAL A 13 22.31 -5.71 -5.11
CA VAL A 13 20.94 -6.07 -4.72
C VAL A 13 20.81 -6.22 -3.21
N LEU A 14 21.78 -6.89 -2.58
CA LEU A 14 21.80 -7.09 -1.13
C LEU A 14 21.90 -5.74 -0.38
N VAL A 15 22.78 -4.85 -0.82
CA VAL A 15 22.93 -3.51 -0.22
C VAL A 15 21.64 -2.71 -0.33
N VAL A 16 20.99 -2.73 -1.51
CA VAL A 16 19.71 -2.03 -1.72
C VAL A 16 18.60 -2.63 -0.83
N ALA A 17 18.53 -3.95 -0.70
CA ALA A 17 17.55 -4.59 0.16
C ALA A 17 17.75 -4.20 1.62
N VAL A 18 19.00 -4.22 2.12
CA VAL A 18 19.32 -3.87 3.50
C VAL A 18 19.04 -2.40 3.80
N THR A 19 19.40 -1.48 2.89
CA THR A 19 19.11 -0.05 3.09
C THR A 19 17.62 0.25 3.08
N PHE A 20 16.85 -0.44 2.23
CA PHE A 20 15.40 -0.33 2.19
C PHE A 20 14.76 -0.79 3.52
N GLU A 21 15.16 -1.94 4.05
CA GLU A 21 14.67 -2.45 5.34
C GLU A 21 15.01 -1.50 6.49
N ILE A 22 16.24 -0.96 6.54
CA ILE A 22 16.63 0.03 7.55
C ILE A 22 15.74 1.28 7.46
N PHE A 23 15.46 1.78 6.25
CA PHE A 23 14.58 2.93 6.05
C PHE A 23 13.15 2.65 6.57
N LEU A 24 12.58 1.49 6.26
CA LEU A 24 11.25 1.10 6.74
C LEU A 24 11.21 0.98 8.26
N PHE A 25 12.24 0.36 8.84
CA PHE A 25 12.35 0.17 10.27
C PHE A 25 12.47 1.50 11.02
N LEU A 26 13.38 2.39 10.60
CA LEU A 26 13.60 3.68 11.24
C LEU A 26 12.43 4.64 11.07
N SER A 27 11.80 4.65 9.90
CA SER A 27 10.66 5.54 9.64
C SER A 27 9.35 5.03 10.24
N GLY A 28 9.29 3.75 10.65
CA GLY A 28 8.06 3.07 11.04
C GLY A 28 6.98 3.09 9.94
N SER A 29 7.39 3.39 8.70
CA SER A 29 6.50 3.55 7.57
C SER A 29 5.88 2.21 7.21
N LYS A 30 4.61 2.24 6.83
CA LYS A 30 3.91 1.05 6.35
C LYS A 30 3.81 1.15 4.84
N ILE A 31 4.16 0.08 4.15
CA ILE A 31 4.13 0.01 2.69
C ILE A 31 2.73 -0.42 2.27
N LEU A 32 2.22 0.21 1.22
CA LEU A 32 0.99 -0.22 0.56
C LEU A 32 1.16 -1.64 0.01
N THR A 33 0.30 -2.56 0.44
CA THR A 33 0.26 -3.94 -0.06
C THR A 33 -0.86 -4.14 -1.07
N GLU A 34 -2.02 -3.53 -0.81
CA GLU A 34 -3.20 -3.67 -1.64
C GLU A 34 -4.00 -2.36 -1.68
N GLU A 35 -4.57 -2.08 -2.83
CA GLU A 35 -5.45 -0.94 -3.08
C GLU A 35 -6.71 -1.45 -3.78
N LEU A 36 -7.88 -1.07 -3.26
CA LEU A 36 -9.17 -1.41 -3.81
C LEU A 36 -10.02 -0.15 -3.96
N GLU A 37 -10.41 0.15 -5.19
CA GLU A 37 -11.41 1.15 -5.49
C GLU A 37 -12.80 0.57 -5.29
N VAL A 38 -13.67 1.32 -4.61
CA VAL A 38 -15.06 0.92 -4.37
C VAL A 38 -15.97 2.06 -4.76
N LEU A 39 -16.89 1.79 -5.70
CA LEU A 39 -17.90 2.74 -6.10
C LEU A 39 -19.11 2.70 -5.14
N PRO A 40 -19.89 3.79 -5.05
CA PRO A 40 -21.12 3.83 -4.26
C PRO A 40 -22.08 2.69 -4.59
N GLY A 41 -22.49 1.93 -3.59
CA GLY A 41 -23.45 0.83 -3.74
C GLY A 41 -22.86 -0.49 -4.24
N GLU A 42 -21.56 -0.56 -4.52
CA GLU A 42 -20.90 -1.83 -4.85
C GLU A 42 -20.62 -2.66 -3.58
N TYR A 43 -20.59 -3.98 -3.76
CA TYR A 43 -20.15 -4.91 -2.73
C TYR A 43 -18.63 -5.03 -2.77
N ILE A 44 -18.01 -5.05 -1.58
CA ILE A 44 -16.58 -5.31 -1.46
C ILE A 44 -16.35 -6.81 -1.63
N GLU A 45 -15.79 -7.21 -2.78
CA GLU A 45 -15.48 -8.62 -3.08
C GLU A 45 -14.25 -9.14 -2.31
N ALA A 46 -13.36 -8.24 -1.88
CA ALA A 46 -12.14 -8.59 -1.18
C ALA A 46 -12.41 -8.85 0.32
N ASP A 47 -12.33 -10.12 0.73
CA ASP A 47 -12.64 -10.58 2.10
C ASP A 47 -11.88 -9.84 3.21
N ASN A 48 -10.61 -9.48 2.97
CA ASN A 48 -9.78 -8.73 3.91
C ASN A 48 -10.36 -7.33 4.17
N PHE A 49 -10.80 -6.64 3.12
CA PHE A 49 -11.41 -5.32 3.22
C PHE A 49 -12.85 -5.41 3.74
N ALA A 50 -13.64 -6.38 3.26
CA ALA A 50 -15.02 -6.59 3.69
C ALA A 50 -15.12 -6.88 5.19
N ARG A 51 -14.20 -7.66 5.75
CA ARG A 51 -14.12 -7.93 7.20
C ARG A 51 -13.84 -6.67 8.04
N ILE A 52 -13.14 -5.68 7.47
CA ILE A 52 -12.71 -4.48 8.20
C ILE A 52 -13.68 -3.33 8.03
N PHE A 53 -14.19 -3.14 6.81
CA PHE A 53 -15.03 -2.01 6.43
C PHE A 53 -16.52 -2.36 6.25
N GLY A 54 -16.87 -3.65 6.34
CA GLY A 54 -18.21 -4.18 6.00
C GLY A 54 -18.32 -4.56 4.53
N ASN A 55 -19.35 -5.32 4.16
CA ASN A 55 -19.51 -5.82 2.78
C ASN A 55 -20.07 -4.77 1.82
N GLN A 56 -20.66 -3.69 2.34
CA GLN A 56 -21.20 -2.59 1.56
C GLN A 56 -20.75 -1.27 2.17
N ILE A 57 -20.39 -0.34 1.29
CA ILE A 57 -20.05 1.02 1.67
C ILE A 57 -21.25 1.91 1.33
N GLU A 58 -22.00 2.35 2.35
CA GLU A 58 -23.16 3.27 2.21
C GLU A 58 -22.78 4.72 1.86
N ILE A 59 -21.64 4.95 1.22
CA ILE A 59 -21.13 6.30 0.98
C ILE A 59 -21.54 6.72 -0.43
N ASN A 60 -22.04 7.96 -0.54
CA ASN A 60 -22.48 8.56 -1.82
C ASN A 60 -21.31 8.90 -2.78
N ASP A 61 -20.08 8.82 -2.29
CA ASP A 61 -18.86 9.15 -3.03
C ASP A 61 -17.96 7.91 -3.16
N PRO A 62 -17.26 7.73 -4.29
CA PRO A 62 -16.24 6.69 -4.45
C PRO A 62 -15.15 6.77 -3.37
N VAL A 63 -14.62 5.62 -2.99
CA VAL A 63 -13.55 5.52 -1.98
C VAL A 63 -12.45 4.57 -2.40
N LEU A 64 -11.25 4.83 -1.87
CA LEU A 64 -10.11 3.91 -1.94
C LEU A 64 -9.91 3.25 -0.58
N LEU A 65 -9.90 1.93 -0.58
CA LEU A 65 -9.49 1.11 0.54
C LEU A 65 -8.05 0.68 0.34
N CYS A 66 -7.21 0.93 1.33
CA CYS A 66 -5.79 0.68 1.26
C CYS A 66 -5.36 -0.23 2.40
N GLU A 67 -4.63 -1.29 2.07
CA GLU A 67 -3.97 -2.17 3.04
C GLU A 67 -2.48 -1.82 3.11
N TYR A 68 -1.97 -1.73 4.33
CA TYR A 68 -0.58 -1.40 4.60
C TYR A 68 0.09 -2.41 5.51
N PHE A 69 1.33 -2.80 5.19
CA PHE A 69 2.15 -3.68 6.03
C PHE A 69 3.46 -3.03 6.45
N ASN A 70 3.93 -3.36 7.65
CA ASN A 70 5.17 -2.81 8.20
C ASN A 70 6.13 -3.88 8.76
N GLY A 71 6.03 -5.12 8.29
CA GLY A 71 6.79 -6.25 8.84
C GLY A 71 6.14 -6.90 10.07
N ARG A 72 5.23 -6.21 10.78
CA ARG A 72 4.61 -6.71 12.02
C ARG A 72 3.09 -6.77 12.00
N LYS A 73 2.42 -5.79 11.40
CA LYS A 73 0.95 -5.71 11.40
C LYS A 73 0.42 -5.12 10.09
N LEU A 74 -0.77 -5.57 9.72
CA LEU A 74 -1.59 -4.96 8.68
C LEU A 74 -2.35 -3.76 9.24
N VAL A 75 -2.50 -2.71 8.44
CA VAL A 75 -3.26 -1.51 8.76
C VAL A 75 -4.10 -1.14 7.55
N TYR A 76 -5.40 -0.96 7.79
CA TYR A 76 -6.35 -0.59 6.75
C TYR A 76 -6.69 0.90 6.85
N ARG A 77 -6.81 1.56 5.70
CA ARG A 77 -7.20 2.97 5.60
C ARG A 77 -8.23 3.16 4.50
N LYS A 78 -9.14 4.11 4.73
CA LYS A 78 -10.11 4.57 3.75
C LYS A 78 -9.76 5.99 3.35
N TYR A 79 -9.68 6.26 2.06
CA TYR A 79 -9.49 7.57 1.48
C TYR A 79 -10.66 7.89 0.55
N ARG A 80 -10.88 9.19 0.31
CA ARG A 80 -11.84 9.64 -0.69
C ARG A 80 -11.24 9.44 -2.08
N HIS A 81 -12.07 9.04 -3.04
CA HIS A 81 -11.68 8.90 -4.44
C HIS A 81 -12.54 9.85 -5.30
N SER A 82 -11.91 10.61 -6.18
CA SER A 82 -12.60 11.41 -7.20
C SER A 82 -12.52 10.69 -8.54
N PRO A 83 -13.65 10.28 -9.12
CA PRO A 83 -13.67 9.56 -10.40
C PRO A 83 -13.24 10.44 -11.59
N LEU A 84 -13.19 11.76 -11.41
CA LEU A 84 -12.76 12.71 -12.44
C LEU A 84 -11.24 12.91 -12.49
N ASN A 85 -10.49 12.35 -11.52
CA ASN A 85 -9.03 12.28 -11.36
C ASN A 85 -8.17 13.16 -12.31
N GLU A 86 -8.38 14.48 -12.32
CA GLU A 86 -7.57 15.40 -13.12
C GLU A 86 -6.16 15.48 -12.51
N GLY A 87 -5.23 14.70 -13.09
CA GLY A 87 -3.82 14.69 -12.70
C GLY A 87 -3.35 13.52 -11.84
N GLY A 88 -4.13 12.44 -11.71
CA GLY A 88 -3.67 11.17 -11.12
C GLY A 88 -3.32 11.24 -9.63
N LYS A 89 -4.07 12.04 -8.86
CA LYS A 89 -3.79 12.31 -7.44
C LYS A 89 -4.55 11.39 -6.48
N ASP A 90 -5.56 10.68 -6.96
CA ASP A 90 -6.36 9.80 -6.11
C ASP A 90 -5.87 8.37 -6.23
N ALA A 91 -4.76 8.09 -5.53
CA ALA A 91 -4.22 6.75 -5.29
C ALA A 91 -3.85 6.62 -3.80
N CYS A 92 -3.79 5.39 -3.29
CA CYS A 92 -3.30 5.18 -1.93
C CYS A 92 -1.84 5.65 -1.84
N PRO A 93 -1.46 6.43 -0.80
CA PRO A 93 -0.06 6.76 -0.59
C PRO A 93 0.77 5.48 -0.51
N SER A 94 1.87 5.38 -1.25
CA SER A 94 2.71 4.18 -1.23
C SER A 94 3.32 3.90 0.15
N PHE A 95 3.47 4.96 0.98
CA PHE A 95 3.96 4.88 2.34
C PHE A 95 3.05 5.62 3.30
N LEU A 96 2.61 4.90 4.34
CA LEU A 96 1.87 5.47 5.44
C LEU A 96 2.83 5.82 6.58
N ARG A 97 2.96 7.12 6.90
CA ARG A 97 3.71 7.56 8.09
C ARG A 97 3.08 7.03 9.38
N PRO A 98 3.87 6.75 10.44
CA PRO A 98 3.35 6.53 11.77
C PRO A 98 2.49 7.72 12.22
N ARG A 99 1.38 7.46 12.91
CA ARG A 99 0.70 8.52 13.66
C ARG A 99 1.50 8.73 14.95
N HIS A 100 1.86 9.98 15.23
CA HIS A 100 2.39 10.43 16.51
C HIS A 100 1.36 10.18 17.62
#